data_AF-A0A963E8P6-F1
#
_entry.id   AF-A0A963E8P6-F1
#
_cell.length_a   1.000
_cell.length_b   1.000
_cell.length_c   1.000
_cell.angle_alpha   90.00
_cell.angle_beta   90.00
_cell.angle_gamma   90.00
#
_symmetry.space_group_name_H-M   'P 1'
#
loop_
_entity.id
_entity.type
_entity.pdbx_description
1 polymer ?
#
loop_
_entity_poly.entity_id
_entity_poly.type
_entity_poly.pdbx_seq_one_letter_code
_entity_poly.pdbx_strand_id
1 'polypeptide(L)'
;MSIKQMSKRRTSPAIYFHELSFRIFYCDQGISMTTRWVTRPAWRLVFMTVLALLSGQVAVAVQPSFDGSSTVCSGTLTEIGSVLPMEVATAEDIQAFHKAVGTLRIELDTVCKQDKSALKLFKAKAKQVIFEMSAGATEPTAYLKNGQLIVEFYGGPFDARSFRRIIKKVLQGQKVPQND
;
A
#
# COMPACT_ATOMS: atom_id res chain seq x y z
N MET A 1 19.94 49.67 52.94
CA MET A 1 21.05 49.42 51.98
C MET A 1 20.45 48.56 50.87
N SER A 2 19.93 49.06 49.74
CA SER A 2 20.53 49.86 48.64
C SER A 2 21.87 49.36 48.12
N ILE A 3 22.15 49.19 46.81
CA ILE A 3 21.44 49.18 45.50
C ILE A 3 22.44 48.52 44.52
N LYS A 4 21.98 47.75 43.52
CA LYS A 4 22.34 47.78 42.06
C LYS A 4 21.84 46.48 41.41
N GLN A 5 20.73 46.43 40.64
CA GLN A 5 20.52 46.94 39.27
C GLN A 5 21.76 46.73 38.37
N MET A 6 21.68 46.17 37.15
CA MET A 6 20.71 46.46 36.08
C MET A 6 20.99 45.59 34.81
N SER A 7 19.99 45.48 33.93
CA SER A 7 20.10 45.52 32.43
C SER A 7 20.52 44.22 31.69
N LYS A 8 19.96 43.78 30.53
CA LYS A 8 19.02 44.36 29.55
C LYS A 8 18.53 43.26 28.56
N ARG A 9 17.22 43.29 28.24
CA ARG A 9 16.48 43.05 26.96
C ARG A 9 16.80 41.89 25.98
N ARG A 10 15.71 41.15 25.68
CA ARG A 10 15.10 40.74 24.38
C ARG A 10 16.01 40.66 23.14
N THR A 11 15.90 39.55 22.40
CA THR A 11 15.23 39.46 21.08
C THR A 11 15.15 38.01 20.58
N SER A 12 13.97 37.59 20.06
CA SER A 12 13.81 36.44 19.16
C SER A 12 14.65 36.62 17.89
N PRO A 13 14.92 35.51 17.19
CA PRO A 13 14.67 35.52 15.75
C PRO A 13 13.75 34.37 15.32
N ALA A 14 12.81 34.76 14.47
CA ALA A 14 12.11 33.87 13.55
C ALA A 14 13.11 33.26 12.57
N ILE A 15 12.93 31.98 12.25
CA ILE A 15 13.62 31.34 11.11
C ILE A 15 12.53 30.93 10.13
N TYR A 16 12.41 31.74 9.08
CA TYR A 16 11.74 31.50 7.81
C TYR A 16 12.84 31.40 6.76
N PHE A 17 12.93 30.33 5.96
CA PHE A 17 13.61 30.25 4.65
C PHE A 17 13.30 28.82 4.13
N HIS A 18 12.93 28.52 2.89
CA HIS A 18 12.67 29.33 1.71
C HIS A 18 11.94 28.44 0.68
N GLU A 19 11.14 29.07 -0.18
CA GLU A 19 10.58 28.45 -1.39
C GLU A 19 11.66 27.89 -2.31
N LEU A 20 11.41 26.69 -2.86
CA LEU A 20 12.05 26.18 -4.07
C LEU A 20 11.08 26.36 -5.24
N SER A 21 11.07 27.55 -5.82
CA SER A 21 10.37 27.84 -7.07
C SER A 21 11.18 27.24 -8.23
N PHE A 22 10.63 26.21 -8.88
CA PHE A 22 11.15 25.68 -10.15
C PHE A 22 11.02 26.75 -11.23
N ARG A 23 12.15 27.33 -11.67
CA ARG A 23 12.22 28.13 -12.89
C ARG A 23 12.52 27.22 -14.08
N ILE A 24 11.55 27.20 -15.00
CA ILE A 24 11.59 26.57 -16.31
C ILE A 24 12.73 27.21 -17.12
N PHE A 25 13.65 26.37 -17.63
CA PHE A 25 14.62 26.77 -18.63
C PHE A 25 13.94 26.82 -20.01
N TYR A 26 13.71 28.03 -20.52
CA TYR A 26 13.63 28.30 -21.95
C TYR A 26 14.88 29.11 -22.32
N CYS A 27 15.77 28.51 -23.11
CA CYS A 27 16.76 29.25 -23.88
C CYS A 27 16.47 29.03 -25.36
N ASP A 28 15.76 30.02 -25.89
CA ASP A 28 15.67 30.42 -27.28
C ASP A 28 17.04 30.94 -27.73
N GLN A 29 17.57 30.45 -28.85
CA GLN A 29 18.76 31.03 -29.46
C GLN A 29 18.76 30.80 -30.98
N GLY A 30 18.57 31.90 -31.72
CA GLY A 30 19.37 32.19 -32.91
C GLY A 30 18.69 32.01 -34.26
N ILE A 31 18.04 33.07 -34.75
CA ILE A 31 17.76 33.30 -36.17
C ILE A 31 19.00 33.93 -36.81
N SER A 32 19.50 33.44 -37.96
CA SER A 32 19.92 34.28 -39.11
C SER A 32 20.34 33.44 -40.33
N MET A 33 19.70 33.76 -41.48
CA MET A 33 20.18 33.86 -42.88
C MET A 33 21.49 33.14 -43.27
N THR A 34 21.68 32.49 -44.42
CA THR A 34 21.07 32.46 -45.76
C THR A 34 21.69 31.23 -46.46
N THR A 35 20.96 30.51 -47.31
CA THR A 35 21.26 30.45 -48.75
C THR A 35 20.17 29.62 -49.42
N ARG A 36 19.60 30.18 -50.48
CA ARG A 36 18.55 29.57 -51.29
C ARG A 36 19.07 29.58 -52.72
N TRP A 37 19.41 28.44 -53.32
CA TRP A 37 19.29 28.22 -54.77
C TRP A 37 19.13 26.72 -55.09
N VAL A 38 17.91 26.37 -55.54
CA VAL A 38 17.55 25.56 -56.73
C VAL A 38 18.27 24.21 -56.91
N THR A 39 17.57 23.08 -56.81
CA THR A 39 16.90 22.41 -57.96
C THR A 39 16.02 21.25 -57.46
N ARG A 40 14.87 21.05 -58.12
CA ARG A 40 13.89 19.97 -57.88
C ARG A 40 14.33 18.64 -58.60
N PRO A 41 13.44 17.66 -58.82
CA PRO A 41 13.05 16.56 -57.94
C PRO A 41 13.32 15.19 -58.62
N ALA A 42 13.29 14.06 -57.93
CA ALA A 42 12.81 12.78 -58.48
C ALA A 42 13.07 11.63 -57.52
N TRP A 43 12.18 10.63 -57.63
CA TRP A 43 12.26 9.28 -57.07
C TRP A 43 11.92 9.16 -55.59
N ARG A 44 10.62 9.02 -55.29
CA ARG A 44 9.87 7.74 -55.34
C ARG A 44 10.46 6.70 -54.38
N LEU A 45 9.79 6.62 -53.22
CA LEU A 45 9.21 5.38 -52.68
C LEU A 45 9.92 4.10 -53.10
N VAL A 46 10.79 3.61 -52.23
CA VAL A 46 11.11 2.19 -52.16
C VAL A 46 10.83 1.72 -50.74
N PHE A 47 9.66 1.08 -50.60
CA PHE A 47 9.36 -0.05 -49.72
C PHE A 47 10.16 -0.16 -48.40
N MET A 48 9.59 0.31 -47.29
CA MET A 48 9.89 -0.26 -45.97
C MET A 48 8.94 -1.43 -45.72
N THR A 49 9.34 -2.60 -46.19
CA THR A 49 8.76 -3.89 -45.82
C THR A 49 8.94 -4.14 -44.33
N VAL A 50 7.79 -4.26 -43.65
CA VAL A 50 7.52 -4.84 -42.34
C VAL A 50 8.71 -5.60 -41.71
N LEU A 51 9.33 -4.98 -40.70
CA LEU A 51 10.21 -5.67 -39.75
C LEU A 51 9.38 -5.98 -38.48
N ALA A 52 8.48 -6.96 -38.59
CA ALA A 52 7.83 -7.57 -37.43
C ALA A 52 8.75 -8.69 -36.90
N LEU A 53 9.84 -8.28 -36.24
CA LEU A 53 10.69 -9.18 -35.47
C LEU A 53 10.29 -9.08 -33.99
N LEU A 54 9.47 -10.04 -33.58
CA LEU A 54 9.59 -10.78 -32.32
C LEU A 54 10.13 -9.97 -31.11
N SER A 55 9.34 -9.04 -30.59
CA SER A 55 9.41 -8.69 -29.17
C SER A 55 8.52 -9.66 -28.37
N GLY A 56 9.05 -10.86 -28.18
CA GLY A 56 8.62 -11.74 -27.10
C GLY A 56 8.87 -11.07 -25.74
N GLN A 57 8.04 -11.46 -24.78
CA GLN A 57 7.91 -10.90 -23.42
C GLN A 57 7.04 -9.64 -23.35
N VAL A 58 5.73 -9.86 -23.47
CA VAL A 58 4.80 -9.09 -22.63
C VAL A 58 5.13 -9.48 -21.20
N ALA A 59 6.01 -8.71 -20.55
CA ALA A 59 6.03 -8.65 -19.11
C ALA A 59 4.61 -8.23 -18.72
N VAL A 60 3.78 -9.21 -18.38
CA VAL A 60 2.59 -8.97 -17.59
C VAL A 60 3.16 -8.50 -16.26
N ALA A 61 3.45 -7.21 -16.17
CA ALA A 61 3.41 -6.52 -14.91
C ALA A 61 2.01 -6.78 -14.40
N VAL A 62 1.87 -7.81 -13.56
CA VAL A 62 0.76 -7.94 -12.64
C VAL A 62 0.88 -6.68 -11.80
N GLN A 63 0.26 -5.60 -12.28
CA GLN A 63 0.00 -4.46 -11.47
C GLN A 63 -0.71 -5.03 -10.24
N PRO A 64 -0.25 -4.76 -9.01
CA PRO A 64 -1.05 -5.10 -7.85
C PRO A 64 -2.38 -4.42 -8.10
N SER A 65 -3.44 -5.22 -8.27
CA SER A 65 -4.79 -4.73 -8.39
C SER A 65 -5.12 -4.06 -7.06
N PHE A 66 -4.75 -2.79 -6.96
CA PHE A 66 -5.33 -1.85 -6.03
C PHE A 66 -6.75 -1.61 -6.53
N ASP A 67 -7.60 -2.60 -6.30
CA ASP A 67 -9.03 -2.43 -6.42
C ASP A 67 -9.43 -1.34 -5.42
N GLY A 68 -10.00 -0.27 -5.96
CA GLY A 68 -10.42 0.91 -5.22
C GLY A 68 -11.48 0.57 -4.18
N SER A 69 -11.05 0.34 -2.94
CA SER A 69 -11.86 0.42 -1.73
C SER A 69 -10.91 0.40 -0.52
N SER A 70 -10.20 1.52 -0.29
CA SER A 70 -9.52 1.70 0.99
C SER A 70 -10.62 1.63 2.06
N THR A 71 -10.52 0.77 3.07
CA THR A 71 -9.87 1.22 4.30
C THR A 71 -9.83 0.12 5.38
N VAL A 72 -8.81 -0.75 5.41
CA VAL A 72 -8.48 -1.59 6.58
C VAL A 72 -8.11 -0.69 7.77
N CYS A 73 -9.12 -0.41 8.59
CA CYS A 73 -9.23 0.66 9.59
C CYS A 73 -8.51 1.98 9.24
N SER A 74 -8.61 2.29 7.95
CA SER A 74 -8.25 3.48 7.18
C SER A 74 -6.79 3.87 7.00
N GLY A 75 -6.01 2.94 6.46
CA GLY A 75 -4.74 3.24 5.78
C GLY A 75 -3.55 2.47 6.32
N THR A 76 -3.78 1.57 7.29
CA THR A 76 -2.78 0.64 7.76
C THR A 76 -2.32 -0.24 6.60
N LEU A 77 -1.01 -0.39 6.47
CA LEU A 77 -0.40 -1.27 5.47
C LEU A 77 -1.01 -2.67 5.62
N THR A 78 -1.59 -3.18 4.54
CA THR A 78 -2.29 -4.45 4.54
C THR A 78 -1.75 -5.31 3.42
N GLU A 79 -1.32 -6.51 3.75
CA GLU A 79 -0.64 -7.42 2.83
C GLU A 79 -1.21 -8.83 2.94
N ILE A 80 -1.03 -9.60 1.87
CA ILE A 80 -1.14 -11.05 1.92
C ILE A 80 0.29 -11.56 2.08
N GLY A 81 0.54 -12.27 3.18
CA GLY A 81 1.84 -12.81 3.54
C GLY A 81 2.06 -14.18 2.89
N SER A 82 2.52 -15.15 3.68
CA SER A 82 2.76 -16.51 3.19
C SER A 82 1.47 -17.15 2.67
N VAL A 83 1.57 -17.78 1.50
CA VAL A 83 0.55 -18.64 0.91
C VAL A 83 1.15 -20.04 0.83
N LEU A 84 0.35 -21.05 1.14
CA LEU A 84 0.81 -22.44 1.10
C LEU A 84 1.22 -22.82 -0.33
N PRO A 85 2.27 -23.63 -0.48
CA PRO A 85 2.71 -24.06 -1.80
C PRO A 85 1.74 -25.11 -2.35
N MET A 86 1.76 -25.34 -3.68
CA MET A 86 0.75 -26.18 -4.35
C MET A 86 0.79 -27.66 -3.94
N GLU A 87 1.85 -28.11 -3.29
CA GLU A 87 1.94 -29.46 -2.70
C GLU A 87 1.06 -29.63 -1.46
N VAL A 88 0.66 -28.52 -0.83
CA VAL A 88 -0.14 -28.51 0.41
C VAL A 88 -1.55 -27.97 0.17
N ALA A 89 -1.70 -26.99 -0.73
CA ALA A 89 -2.99 -26.38 -1.05
C ALA A 89 -3.26 -26.39 -2.56
N THR A 90 -4.47 -26.74 -2.96
CA THR A 90 -4.86 -26.71 -4.37
C THR A 90 -4.98 -25.27 -4.89
N ALA A 91 -5.01 -25.10 -6.22
CA ALA A 91 -5.24 -23.79 -6.81
C ALA A 91 -6.62 -23.22 -6.40
N GLU A 92 -7.61 -24.09 -6.25
CA GLU A 92 -8.95 -23.77 -5.77
C GLU A 92 -8.92 -23.29 -4.32
N ASP A 93 -8.12 -23.92 -3.46
CA ASP A 93 -7.95 -23.50 -2.06
C ASP A 93 -7.29 -22.13 -1.96
N ILE A 94 -6.24 -21.90 -2.75
CA ILE A 94 -5.56 -20.59 -2.81
C ILE A 94 -6.54 -19.51 -3.28
N GLN A 95 -7.37 -19.80 -4.29
CA GLN A 95 -8.41 -18.88 -4.74
C GLN A 95 -9.46 -18.62 -3.65
N ALA A 96 -9.88 -19.66 -2.92
CA ALA A 96 -10.82 -19.54 -1.80
C ALA A 96 -10.25 -18.69 -0.66
N PHE A 97 -8.95 -18.82 -0.38
CA PHE A 97 -8.23 -17.95 0.56
C PHE A 97 -8.24 -16.50 0.11
N HIS A 98 -7.85 -16.20 -1.13
CA HIS A 98 -7.86 -14.83 -1.65
C HIS A 98 -9.25 -14.19 -1.60
N LYS A 99 -10.30 -14.96 -1.89
CA LYS A 99 -11.68 -14.49 -1.75
C LYS A 99 -12.03 -14.20 -0.28
N ALA A 100 -11.66 -15.09 0.64
CA ALA A 100 -11.91 -14.92 2.06
C ALA A 100 -11.18 -13.68 2.63
N VAL A 101 -9.96 -13.37 2.16
CA VAL A 101 -9.23 -12.16 2.55
C VAL A 101 -10.04 -10.90 2.26
N GLY A 102 -10.75 -10.84 1.12
CA GLY A 102 -11.67 -9.74 0.81
C GLY A 102 -12.74 -9.56 1.90
N THR A 103 -13.38 -10.66 2.32
CA THR A 103 -14.38 -10.65 3.39
C THR A 103 -13.78 -10.32 4.76
N LEU A 104 -12.62 -10.86 5.10
CA LEU A 104 -11.93 -10.58 6.37
C LEU A 104 -11.60 -9.10 6.53
N ARG A 105 -11.18 -8.41 5.46
CA ARG A 105 -10.95 -6.97 5.46
C ARG A 105 -12.22 -6.17 5.78
N ILE A 106 -13.34 -6.52 5.14
CA ILE A 106 -14.64 -5.89 5.40
C ILE A 106 -15.06 -6.09 6.86
N GLU A 107 -14.82 -7.27 7.41
CA GLU A 107 -15.17 -7.59 8.79
C GLU A 107 -14.29 -6.87 9.82
N LEU A 108 -12.99 -6.71 9.55
CA LEU A 108 -12.11 -5.84 10.35
C LEU A 108 -12.62 -4.40 10.38
N ASP A 109 -13.01 -3.87 9.23
CA ASP A 109 -13.53 -2.51 9.14
C ASP A 109 -14.86 -2.36 9.85
N THR A 110 -15.68 -3.40 9.82
CA THR A 110 -16.94 -3.46 10.55
C THR A 110 -16.68 -3.35 12.06
N VAL A 111 -15.67 -4.06 12.59
CA VAL A 111 -15.26 -3.91 14.00
C VAL A 111 -14.89 -2.46 14.32
N CYS A 112 -14.02 -1.86 13.51
CA CYS A 112 -13.56 -0.48 13.71
C CYS A 112 -14.66 0.57 13.58
N LYS A 113 -15.61 0.38 12.65
CA LYS A 113 -16.76 1.28 12.44
C LYS A 113 -17.76 1.21 13.58
N GLN A 114 -18.05 0.01 14.07
CA GLN A 114 -19.05 -0.21 15.13
C GLN A 114 -18.53 0.10 16.53
N ASP A 115 -17.21 0.02 16.74
CA ASP A 115 -16.60 0.13 18.06
C ASP A 115 -15.41 1.10 18.05
N LYS A 116 -15.65 2.33 18.54
CA LYS A 116 -14.62 3.37 18.62
C LYS A 116 -13.45 2.98 19.53
N SER A 117 -13.68 2.13 20.53
CA SER A 117 -12.61 1.65 21.41
C SER A 117 -11.71 0.67 20.67
N ALA A 118 -12.30 -0.23 19.87
CA ALA A 118 -11.57 -1.14 19.01
C ALA A 118 -10.75 -0.39 17.96
N LEU A 119 -11.31 0.66 17.33
CA LEU A 119 -10.56 1.52 16.40
C LEU A 119 -9.32 2.16 17.05
N LYS A 120 -9.46 2.69 18.27
CA LYS A 120 -8.32 3.28 19.00
C LYS A 120 -7.25 2.24 19.30
N LEU A 121 -7.64 1.06 19.77
CA LEU A 121 -6.72 -0.03 20.07
C LEU A 121 -6.04 -0.55 18.80
N PHE A 122 -6.78 -0.67 17.70
CA PHE A 122 -6.25 -1.04 16.40
C PHE A 122 -5.16 -0.07 15.96
N LYS A 123 -5.43 1.24 15.95
CA LYS A 123 -4.43 2.26 15.57
C LYS A 123 -3.20 2.28 16.47
N ALA A 124 -3.37 1.95 17.76
CA ALA A 124 -2.25 1.91 18.71
C ALA A 124 -1.37 0.65 18.57
N LYS A 125 -1.96 -0.48 18.17
CA LYS A 125 -1.31 -1.80 18.23
C LYS A 125 -1.01 -2.44 16.88
N ALA A 126 -1.84 -2.20 15.86
CA ALA A 126 -1.73 -2.81 14.54
C ALA A 126 -1.22 -1.76 13.52
N LYS A 127 0.10 -1.68 13.40
CA LYS A 127 0.80 -0.86 12.39
C LYS A 127 0.76 -1.47 11.00
N GLN A 128 0.53 -2.77 10.92
CA GLN A 128 0.37 -3.54 9.69
C GLN A 128 -0.63 -4.66 9.93
N VAL A 129 -1.34 -5.08 8.88
CA VAL A 129 -2.19 -6.27 8.86
C VAL A 129 -1.64 -7.25 7.83
N ILE A 130 -1.43 -8.50 8.23
CA ILE A 130 -0.95 -9.56 7.34
C ILE A 130 -1.97 -10.69 7.37
N PHE A 131 -2.41 -11.12 6.19
CA PHE A 131 -3.23 -12.31 6.02
C PHE A 131 -2.35 -13.46 5.52
N GLU A 132 -2.30 -14.56 6.25
CA GLU A 132 -1.48 -15.73 5.92
C GLU A 132 -2.34 -16.97 5.75
N MET A 133 -1.99 -17.79 4.77
CA MET A 133 -2.62 -19.08 4.56
C MET A 133 -1.95 -20.12 5.48
N SER A 134 -2.76 -20.83 6.29
CA SER A 134 -2.25 -21.82 7.24
C SER A 134 -3.10 -23.09 7.20
N ALA A 135 -2.44 -24.25 7.05
CA ALA A 135 -3.11 -25.54 6.86
C ALA A 135 -3.94 -26.00 8.07
N GLY A 136 -3.59 -25.53 9.27
CA GLY A 136 -4.32 -25.84 10.51
C GLY A 136 -5.47 -24.87 10.81
N ALA A 137 -5.58 -23.75 10.09
CA ALA A 137 -6.51 -22.67 10.42
C ALA A 137 -7.81 -22.76 9.60
N THR A 138 -8.66 -23.74 9.92
CA THR A 138 -9.98 -23.90 9.25
C THR A 138 -10.99 -22.82 9.62
N GLU A 139 -10.71 -22.04 10.66
CA GLU A 139 -11.40 -20.79 11.02
C GLU A 139 -10.35 -19.68 11.14
N PRO A 140 -10.69 -18.41 10.83
CA PRO A 140 -9.73 -17.32 10.91
C PRO A 140 -9.31 -17.08 12.35
N THR A 141 -8.03 -17.26 12.62
CA THR A 141 -7.42 -16.89 13.89
C THR A 141 -6.67 -15.58 13.73
N ALA A 142 -6.44 -14.86 14.82
CA ALA A 142 -5.68 -13.63 14.77
C ALA A 142 -4.87 -13.44 16.04
N TYR A 143 -3.72 -12.77 15.91
CA TYR A 143 -2.87 -12.39 17.02
C TYR A 143 -2.03 -11.16 16.67
N LEU A 144 -1.47 -10.53 17.71
CA LEU A 144 -0.56 -9.40 17.55
C LEU A 144 0.89 -9.85 17.75
N LYS A 145 1.75 -9.55 16.79
CA LYS A 145 3.20 -9.82 16.86
C LYS A 145 3.95 -8.61 16.35
N ASN A 146 4.78 -7.99 17.20
CA ASN A 146 5.65 -6.86 16.82
C ASN A 146 4.92 -5.68 16.12
N GLY A 147 3.68 -5.40 16.51
CA GLY A 147 2.88 -4.35 15.88
C GLY A 147 2.17 -4.77 14.59
N GLN A 148 2.25 -6.04 14.20
CA GLN A 148 1.50 -6.64 13.11
C GLN A 148 0.30 -7.38 13.69
N LEU A 149 -0.89 -7.14 13.12
CA LEU A 149 -2.04 -8.00 13.31
C LEU A 149 -1.98 -9.09 12.23
N ILE A 150 -1.62 -10.30 12.64
CA ILE A 150 -1.56 -11.44 11.74
C ILE A 150 -2.88 -12.19 11.84
N VAL A 151 -3.47 -12.49 10.68
CA VAL A 151 -4.69 -13.28 10.55
C VAL A 151 -4.35 -14.52 9.75
N GLU A 152 -4.39 -15.68 10.40
CA GLU A 152 -4.12 -16.97 9.77
C GLU A 152 -5.45 -17.63 9.38
N PHE A 153 -5.56 -18.09 8.14
CA PHE A 153 -6.75 -18.77 7.66
C PHE A 153 -6.44 -19.63 6.44
N TYR A 154 -6.94 -20.88 6.40
CA TYR A 154 -6.78 -21.73 5.22
C TYR A 154 -7.53 -21.18 4.01
N GLY A 155 -8.73 -20.63 4.21
CA GLY A 155 -9.62 -20.19 3.14
C GLY A 155 -10.99 -20.84 3.20
N GLY A 156 -11.92 -20.32 2.41
CA GLY A 156 -13.31 -20.78 2.39
C GLY A 156 -14.26 -19.96 3.28
N PRO A 157 -15.46 -20.47 3.59
CA PRO A 157 -16.42 -19.77 4.44
C PRO A 157 -15.97 -19.78 5.90
N PHE A 158 -16.36 -18.76 6.66
CA PHE A 158 -16.08 -18.65 8.09
C PHE A 158 -17.19 -17.91 8.83
N ASP A 159 -17.26 -18.06 10.15
CA ASP A 159 -18.20 -17.28 10.96
C ASP A 159 -17.65 -15.86 11.23
N ALA A 160 -18.17 -14.90 10.48
CA ALA A 160 -17.86 -13.48 10.65
C ALA A 160 -18.07 -12.97 12.08
N ARG A 161 -19.08 -13.46 12.82
CA ARG A 161 -19.33 -13.02 14.20
C ARG A 161 -18.21 -13.49 15.13
N SER A 162 -17.77 -14.74 14.98
CA SER A 162 -16.67 -15.31 15.75
C SER A 162 -15.36 -14.61 15.42
N PHE A 163 -15.08 -14.35 14.14
CA PHE A 163 -13.92 -13.56 13.72
C PHE A 163 -13.91 -12.16 14.38
N ARG A 164 -15.01 -11.40 14.29
CA ARG A 164 -15.10 -10.07 14.95
C ARG A 164 -14.84 -10.15 16.46
N ARG A 165 -15.30 -11.22 17.12
CA ARG A 165 -15.06 -11.45 18.56
C ARG A 165 -13.59 -11.70 18.84
N ILE A 166 -12.91 -12.51 18.01
CA ILE A 166 -11.47 -12.79 18.09
C ILE A 166 -10.69 -11.48 17.98
N ILE A 167 -10.96 -10.67 16.95
CA ILE A 167 -10.29 -9.38 16.75
C ILE A 167 -10.41 -8.48 17.98
N LYS A 168 -11.61 -8.36 18.56
CA LYS A 168 -11.81 -7.55 19.78
C LYS A 168 -10.95 -8.06 20.94
N LYS A 169 -10.92 -9.37 21.17
CA LYS A 169 -10.09 -9.99 22.23
C LYS A 169 -8.61 -9.71 22.00
N VAL A 170 -8.11 -9.91 20.79
CA VAL A 170 -6.72 -9.68 20.40
C VAL A 170 -6.32 -8.22 20.62
N LEU A 171 -7.14 -7.27 20.15
CA LEU A 171 -6.88 -5.84 20.35
C LEU A 171 -6.87 -5.44 21.83
N GLN A 172 -7.71 -6.08 22.65
CA GLN A 172 -7.73 -5.91 24.10
C GLN A 172 -6.55 -6.60 24.81
N GLY A 173 -5.72 -7.38 24.10
CA GLY A 173 -4.59 -8.12 24.68
C GLY A 173 -5.01 -9.38 25.43
N GLN A 174 -6.23 -9.87 25.20
CA GLN A 174 -6.70 -11.12 25.77
C GLN A 174 -6.11 -12.31 25.01
N LYS A 175 -5.80 -13.39 25.72
CA LYS A 175 -5.42 -14.65 25.10
C LYS A 175 -6.62 -15.20 24.31
N VAL A 176 -6.40 -15.51 23.04
CA VAL A 176 -7.32 -16.31 22.23
C VAL A 176 -6.78 -17.73 22.24
N PRO A 177 -7.60 -18.76 22.53
CA PRO A 177 -7.15 -20.14 22.43
C PRO A 177 -6.63 -20.39 21.01
N GLN A 178 -5.40 -20.87 20.89
CA GLN A 178 -4.96 -21.51 19.65
C GLN A 178 -5.49 -22.94 19.70
N ASN A 179 -6.17 -23.35 18.63
CA ASN A 179 -6.48 -24.76 18.45
C ASN A 179 -5.18 -25.41 17.98
N ASP A 180 -4.43 -25.99 18.92
CA ASP A 180 -3.32 -26.91 18.65
C ASP A 180 -3.85 -28.33 18.36
#